data_AF-A0A3A8LEJ2-F1
#
_entry.id   AF-A0A3A8LEJ2-F1
#
_cell.length_a   1.000
_cell.length_b   1.000
_cell.length_c   1.000
_cell.angle_alpha   90.00
_cell.angle_beta   90.00
_cell.angle_gamma   90.00
#
_symmetry.space_group_name_H-M   'P 1'
#
loop_
_entity.id
_entity.type
_entity.pdbx_description
1 polymer ?
#
loop_
_entity_poly.entity_id
_entity_poly.type
_entity_poly.pdbx_seq_one_letter_code
_entity_poly.pdbx_strand_id
1 'polypeptide(L)'
;MSDGTLFSMETIPTEARYQGRLWVADLLDLTSSALVGWGAVRAAEQLSTPGALVLAGAVAWCVLSAVGGLTGRTPGRHFLGLKLERDGGRTPGLGTGLLRGLTAPVELLLQVVLQQRPLDARLGVHAVVIPGGARGWLRALLPQLIGVALLAGAVWSILTPTRQEMLQYLDRTLTGWHCCHGTRDVTWQCRTSMSRAVRNAKAGDAEVAGFLRAQCPVGAARLGP
;
A
#
# COMPACT_ATOMS: atom_id res chain seq x y z
N MET A 1 -53.92 -25.58 -10.55
CA MET A 1 -53.32 -25.10 -11.81
C MET A 1 -52.38 -23.98 -11.44
N SER A 2 -51.15 -24.06 -11.95
CA SER A 2 -50.00 -23.23 -11.61
C SER A 2 -50.09 -21.85 -12.25
N ASP A 3 -50.38 -20.83 -11.46
CA ASP A 3 -50.19 -19.46 -11.90
C ASP A 3 -48.70 -19.15 -11.98
N GLY A 4 -48.27 -18.82 -13.19
CA GLY A 4 -46.87 -18.67 -13.57
C GLY A 4 -46.15 -17.60 -12.78
N THR A 5 -45.11 -18.02 -12.05
CA THR A 5 -44.03 -17.15 -11.55
C THR A 5 -42.69 -17.56 -12.16
N LEU A 6 -42.69 -18.03 -13.41
CA LEU A 6 -41.49 -18.33 -14.20
C LEU A 6 -40.71 -17.06 -14.62
N PHE A 7 -41.27 -15.88 -14.35
CA PHE A 7 -40.63 -14.57 -14.58
C PHE A 7 -40.86 -13.63 -13.39
N SER A 8 -40.62 -14.10 -12.16
CA SER A 8 -40.26 -13.11 -11.15
C SER A 8 -38.95 -12.49 -11.64
N MET A 9 -38.96 -11.21 -12.01
CA MET A 9 -37.73 -10.46 -12.14
C MET A 9 -37.08 -10.57 -10.77
N GLU A 10 -36.09 -11.44 -10.68
CA GLU A 10 -35.20 -11.54 -9.53
C GLU A 10 -34.55 -10.16 -9.44
N THR A 11 -35.16 -9.27 -8.67
CA THR A 11 -34.62 -7.94 -8.43
C THR A 11 -33.27 -8.21 -7.79
N ILE A 12 -32.20 -8.01 -8.56
CA ILE A 12 -30.83 -8.22 -8.11
C ILE A 12 -30.76 -7.59 -6.72
N PRO A 13 -30.56 -8.39 -5.65
CA PRO A 13 -30.57 -7.87 -4.30
C PRO A 13 -29.60 -6.69 -4.27
N THR A 14 -29.97 -5.61 -3.60
CA THR A 14 -29.19 -4.35 -3.59
C THR A 14 -27.72 -4.57 -3.23
N GLU A 15 -27.46 -5.64 -2.48
CA GLU A 15 -26.15 -6.17 -2.07
C GLU A 15 -25.27 -6.65 -3.24
N ALA A 16 -25.86 -7.17 -4.32
CA ALA A 16 -25.13 -7.68 -5.48
C ALA A 16 -24.69 -6.58 -6.46
N ARG A 17 -25.33 -5.40 -6.42
CA ARG A 17 -25.10 -4.31 -7.39
C ARG A 17 -23.66 -3.78 -7.38
N TYR A 18 -22.96 -3.85 -6.25
CA TYR A 18 -21.62 -3.26 -6.10
C TYR A 18 -20.50 -4.29 -5.90
N GLN A 19 -20.78 -5.58 -6.05
CA GLN A 19 -19.82 -6.65 -5.75
C GLN A 19 -18.54 -6.59 -6.59
N GLY A 20 -18.65 -6.31 -7.89
CA GLY A 20 -17.48 -6.18 -8.76
C GLY A 20 -16.58 -5.00 -8.35
N ARG A 21 -17.18 -3.85 -8.01
CA ARG A 21 -16.43 -2.69 -7.48
C ARG A 21 -15.83 -3.01 -6.11
N LEU A 22 -16.54 -3.75 -5.27
CA LEU A 22 -16.03 -4.14 -3.97
C LEU A 22 -14.85 -5.12 -4.07
N TRP A 23 -14.88 -6.04 -5.04
CA TRP A 23 -13.76 -6.92 -5.36
C TRP A 23 -12.52 -6.12 -5.75
N VAL A 24 -12.66 -5.17 -6.67
CA VAL A 24 -11.54 -4.29 -7.07
C VAL A 24 -11.06 -3.46 -5.87
N ALA A 25 -11.98 -2.96 -5.02
CA ALA A 25 -11.61 -2.20 -3.82
C ALA A 25 -10.75 -3.03 -2.86
N ASP A 26 -11.16 -4.27 -2.56
CA ASP A 26 -10.42 -5.14 -1.65
C ASP A 26 -9.07 -5.55 -2.25
N LEU A 27 -8.97 -5.73 -3.58
CA LEU A 27 -7.69 -5.98 -4.26
C LEU A 27 -6.76 -4.77 -4.16
N LEU A 28 -7.28 -3.55 -4.39
CA LEU A 28 -6.51 -2.32 -4.23
C LEU A 28 -6.01 -2.13 -2.79
N ASP A 29 -6.86 -2.41 -1.81
CA ASP A 29 -6.48 -2.31 -0.40
C ASP A 29 -5.41 -3.35 -0.04
N LEU A 30 -5.56 -4.60 -0.48
CA LEU A 30 -4.62 -5.68 -0.20
C LEU A 30 -3.23 -5.40 -0.82
N THR A 31 -3.21 -5.00 -2.10
CA THR A 31 -1.98 -4.62 -2.80
C THR A 31 -1.33 -3.39 -2.19
N SER A 32 -2.12 -2.38 -1.81
CA SER A 32 -1.63 -1.18 -1.13
C SER A 32 -1.01 -1.52 0.24
N SER A 33 -1.64 -2.38 1.03
CA SER A 33 -1.08 -2.83 2.31
C SER A 33 0.24 -3.59 2.14
N ALA A 34 0.36 -4.43 1.12
CA ALA A 34 1.60 -5.12 0.81
C ALA A 34 2.71 -4.14 0.42
N LEU A 35 2.41 -3.14 -0.43
CA LEU A 35 3.36 -2.09 -0.81
C LEU A 35 3.78 -1.24 0.38
N VAL A 36 2.85 -0.86 1.26
CA VAL A 36 3.14 -0.11 2.48
C VAL A 36 4.02 -0.92 3.43
N GLY A 37 3.72 -2.20 3.63
CA GLY A 37 4.55 -3.10 4.44
C GLY A 37 5.99 -3.22 3.89
N TRP A 38 6.13 -3.42 2.57
CA TRP A 38 7.45 -3.46 1.93
C TRP A 38 8.20 -2.13 2.05
N GLY A 39 7.52 -1.01 1.77
CA GLY A 39 8.08 0.33 1.92
C GLY A 39 8.53 0.62 3.35
N ALA A 40 7.80 0.14 4.36
CA ALA A 40 8.18 0.28 5.77
C ALA A 40 9.46 -0.51 6.11
N VAL A 41 9.58 -1.76 5.65
CA VAL A 41 10.80 -2.58 5.83
C VAL A 41 12.00 -1.89 5.17
N ARG A 42 11.82 -1.34 3.96
CA ARG A 42 12.83 -0.57 3.23
C ARG A 42 13.24 0.70 3.97
N ALA A 43 12.27 1.45 4.47
CA ALA A 43 12.50 2.69 5.20
C ALA A 43 13.24 2.45 6.52
N ALA A 44 12.97 1.33 7.19
CA ALA A 44 13.64 0.92 8.42
C ALA A 44 15.07 0.39 8.20
N GLU A 45 15.55 0.32 6.95
CA GLU A 45 16.84 -0.26 6.57
C GLU A 45 17.07 -1.69 7.10
N GLN A 46 15.98 -2.43 7.33
CA GLN A 46 16.05 -3.82 7.77
C GLN A 46 16.39 -4.75 6.61
N LEU A 47 17.13 -5.82 6.91
CA LEU A 47 17.34 -6.92 5.97
C LEU A 47 15.98 -7.43 5.48
N SER A 48 15.75 -7.27 4.18
CA SER A 48 14.50 -7.65 3.53
C SER A 48 14.42 -9.16 3.41
N THR A 49 14.00 -9.82 4.50
CA THR A 49 13.69 -11.25 4.49
C THR A 49 12.24 -11.47 4.05
N PRO A 50 11.93 -12.60 3.39
CA PRO A 50 10.55 -12.91 3.02
C PRO A 50 9.59 -12.87 4.21
N GLY A 51 10.03 -13.37 5.37
CA GLY A 51 9.25 -13.34 6.61
C GLY A 51 8.95 -11.91 7.11
N ALA A 52 9.94 -11.02 7.09
CA ALA A 52 9.74 -9.63 7.50
C ALA A 52 8.77 -8.89 6.57
N LEU A 53 8.87 -9.13 5.26
CA LEU A 53 7.96 -8.53 4.26
C LEU A 53 6.52 -9.01 4.46
N VAL A 54 6.32 -10.33 4.64
CA VAL A 54 5.00 -10.91 4.90
C VAL A 54 4.42 -10.36 6.20
N LEU A 55 5.21 -10.31 7.28
CA LEU A 55 4.78 -9.79 8.57
C LEU A 55 4.41 -8.30 8.47
N ALA A 56 5.24 -7.48 7.85
CA ALA A 56 4.97 -6.05 7.69
C ALA A 56 3.72 -5.79 6.85
N GLY A 57 3.55 -6.54 5.75
CA GLY A 57 2.34 -6.50 4.92
C GLY A 57 1.09 -6.93 5.69
N ALA A 58 1.18 -8.01 6.48
CA ALA A 58 0.08 -8.49 7.31
C ALA A 58 -0.31 -7.46 8.40
N VAL A 59 0.67 -6.82 9.04
CA VAL A 59 0.42 -5.75 10.02
C VAL A 59 -0.27 -4.56 9.34
N ALA A 60 0.23 -4.10 8.19
CA ALA A 60 -0.38 -3.01 7.44
C ALA A 60 -1.82 -3.34 7.00
N TRP A 61 -2.08 -4.59 6.62
CA TRP A 61 -3.40 -5.09 6.27
C TRP A 61 -4.35 -5.13 7.48
N CYS A 62 -3.88 -5.58 8.65
CA CYS A 62 -4.65 -5.56 9.89
C CYS A 62 -5.03 -4.14 10.31
N VAL A 63 -4.09 -3.20 10.23
CA VAL A 63 -4.35 -1.77 10.51
C VAL A 63 -5.40 -1.22 9.54
N LEU A 64 -5.26 -1.50 8.24
CA LEU A 64 -6.22 -1.05 7.25
C LEU A 64 -7.61 -1.66 7.47
N SER A 65 -7.67 -2.93 7.84
CA SER A 65 -8.91 -3.65 8.18
C SER A 65 -9.59 -3.07 9.41
N ALA A 66 -8.80 -2.69 10.44
CA ALA A 66 -9.31 -2.01 11.62
C ALA A 66 -9.91 -0.64 11.28
N VAL A 67 -9.19 0.18 10.50
CA VAL A 67 -9.69 1.48 10.01
C VAL A 67 -10.95 1.30 9.17
N GLY A 68 -10.97 0.30 8.28
CA GLY A 68 -12.11 -0.06 7.47
C GLY A 68 -13.33 -0.49 8.28
N GLY A 69 -13.12 -1.21 9.39
CA GLY A 69 -14.18 -1.59 10.32
C GLY A 69 -14.76 -0.40 11.06
N LEU A 70 -13.89 0.48 11.59
CA LEU A 70 -14.30 1.65 12.37
C LEU A 70 -15.00 2.71 11.53
N THR A 71 -14.57 2.91 10.28
CA THR A 71 -15.06 4.00 9.43
C THR A 71 -16.00 3.54 8.32
N GLY A 72 -16.10 2.23 8.09
CA GLY A 72 -16.72 1.66 6.90
C GLY A 72 -15.94 1.96 5.61
N ARG A 73 -14.78 2.61 5.68
CA ARG A 73 -14.06 3.15 4.52
C ARG A 73 -12.59 2.76 4.54
N THR A 74 -12.06 2.55 3.35
CA THR A 74 -10.65 2.33 3.06
C THR A 74 -10.30 3.09 1.77
N PRO A 75 -9.02 3.34 1.46
CA PRO A 75 -8.64 4.07 0.25
C PRO A 75 -9.19 3.44 -1.02
N GLY A 76 -9.10 2.10 -1.16
CA GLY A 76 -9.65 1.38 -2.31
C GLY A 76 -11.17 1.53 -2.43
N ARG A 77 -11.89 1.36 -1.31
CA ARG A 77 -13.37 1.54 -1.29
C ARG A 77 -13.76 2.96 -1.61
N HIS A 78 -13.07 3.94 -1.02
CA HIS A 78 -13.34 5.34 -1.27
C HIS A 78 -13.06 5.73 -2.72
N PHE A 79 -11.93 5.30 -3.29
CA PHE A 79 -11.60 5.53 -4.70
C PHE A 79 -12.70 5.00 -5.62
N LEU A 80 -13.26 3.84 -5.29
CA LEU A 80 -14.39 3.27 -6.01
C LEU A 80 -15.76 3.78 -5.52
N GLY A 81 -15.83 4.86 -4.75
CA GLY A 81 -17.08 5.49 -4.33
C GLY A 81 -17.96 4.64 -3.41
N LEU A 82 -17.38 3.67 -2.72
CA LEU A 82 -18.04 2.73 -1.83
C LEU A 82 -17.70 2.98 -0.36
N LYS A 83 -18.60 2.53 0.51
CA LYS A 83 -18.34 2.24 1.92
C LYS A 83 -19.02 0.93 2.29
N LEU A 84 -18.56 0.33 3.37
CA LEU A 84 -19.20 -0.82 3.99
C LEU A 84 -20.13 -0.38 5.11
N GLU A 85 -21.28 -1.02 5.16
CA GLU A 85 -22.25 -0.87 6.23
C GLU A 85 -22.73 -2.22 6.74
N ARG A 86 -23.24 -2.20 7.96
CA ARG A 86 -24.05 -3.24 8.56
C ARG A 86 -25.51 -2.80 8.52
N ASP A 87 -26.41 -3.75 8.76
CA ASP A 87 -27.85 -3.50 8.86
C ASP A 87 -28.16 -2.30 9.77
N GLY A 88 -29.04 -1.42 9.29
CA GLY A 88 -29.37 -0.16 9.95
C GLY A 88 -28.40 1.00 9.68
N GLY A 89 -27.55 0.90 8.64
CA GLY A 89 -26.70 2.01 8.17
C GLY A 89 -25.51 2.31 9.08
N ARG A 90 -25.09 1.35 9.90
CA ARG A 90 -23.98 1.49 10.85
C ARG A 90 -22.66 1.05 10.22
N THR A 91 -21.55 1.60 10.70
CA THR A 91 -20.22 1.09 10.36
C THR A 91 -20.04 -0.35 10.88
N PRO A 92 -19.23 -1.20 10.23
CA PRO A 92 -19.06 -2.61 10.62
C PRO A 92 -18.58 -2.81 12.07
N GLY A 93 -17.75 -1.90 12.58
CA GLY A 93 -17.09 -2.01 13.89
C GLY A 93 -15.72 -2.70 13.80
N LEU A 94 -14.89 -2.53 14.83
CA LEU A 94 -13.51 -3.02 14.85
C LEU A 94 -13.43 -4.54 14.70
N GLY A 95 -14.19 -5.29 15.49
CA GLY A 95 -14.18 -6.76 15.47
C GLY A 95 -14.57 -7.33 14.10
N THR A 96 -15.66 -6.82 13.52
CA THR A 96 -16.10 -7.22 12.18
C THR A 96 -15.10 -6.79 11.09
N GLY A 97 -14.48 -5.62 11.23
CA GLY A 97 -13.42 -5.17 10.33
C GLY A 97 -12.21 -6.10 10.32
N LEU A 98 -11.73 -6.51 11.51
CA LEU A 98 -10.62 -7.45 11.65
C LEU A 98 -10.97 -8.86 11.15
N LEU A 99 -12.16 -9.37 11.48
CA LEU A 99 -12.65 -10.64 10.95
C LEU A 99 -12.73 -10.61 9.42
N ARG A 100 -13.22 -9.51 8.86
CA ARG A 100 -13.21 -9.29 7.41
C ARG A 100 -11.79 -9.20 6.84
N GLY A 101 -10.83 -8.66 7.57
CA GLY A 101 -9.42 -8.71 7.18
C GLY A 101 -8.93 -10.15 6.95
N LEU A 102 -9.44 -11.12 7.72
CA LEU A 102 -9.09 -12.53 7.52
C LEU A 102 -9.90 -13.18 6.39
N THR A 103 -11.17 -12.83 6.24
CA THR A 103 -12.06 -13.46 5.24
C THR A 103 -11.98 -12.84 3.86
N ALA A 104 -11.67 -11.55 3.72
CA ALA A 104 -11.66 -10.84 2.43
C ALA A 104 -10.64 -11.39 1.42
N PRO A 105 -9.41 -11.81 1.81
CA PRO A 105 -8.50 -12.49 0.88
C PRO A 105 -9.08 -13.81 0.34
N VAL A 106 -9.78 -14.57 1.19
CA VAL A 106 -10.49 -15.79 0.76
C VAL A 106 -11.64 -15.43 -0.15
N GLU A 107 -12.40 -14.38 0.18
CA GLU A 107 -13.53 -13.90 -0.62
C GLU A 107 -13.09 -13.41 -2.01
N LEU A 108 -11.93 -12.74 -2.11
CA LEU A 108 -11.33 -12.33 -3.38
C LEU A 108 -11.10 -13.52 -4.31
N LEU A 109 -10.67 -14.66 -3.77
CA LEU A 109 -10.46 -15.89 -4.54
C LEU A 109 -11.78 -16.56 -4.90
N LEU A 110 -12.70 -16.67 -3.93
CA LEU A 110 -14.02 -17.26 -4.14
C LEU A 110 -14.80 -16.51 -5.22
N GLN A 111 -14.70 -15.18 -5.27
CA GLN A 111 -15.44 -14.36 -6.22
C GLN A 111 -15.01 -14.51 -7.68
N VAL A 112 -13.86 -15.11 -7.95
CA VAL A 112 -13.48 -15.47 -9.32
C VAL A 112 -14.45 -16.52 -9.88
N VAL A 113 -15.01 -17.37 -9.00
CA VAL A 113 -15.92 -18.46 -9.36
C VAL A 113 -17.36 -18.15 -8.97
N LEU A 114 -17.57 -17.58 -7.78
CA LEU A 114 -18.88 -17.27 -7.21
C LEU A 114 -19.25 -15.82 -7.48
N GLN A 115 -20.41 -15.58 -8.08
CA GLN A 115 -21.00 -14.24 -8.19
C GLN A 115 -21.64 -13.75 -6.88
N GLN A 116 -21.31 -14.36 -5.74
CA GLN A 116 -21.84 -14.01 -4.43
C GLN A 116 -20.70 -13.90 -3.42
N ARG A 117 -20.94 -13.14 -2.35
CA ARG A 117 -20.01 -12.98 -1.23
C ARG A 117 -20.54 -13.63 0.05
N PRO A 118 -20.37 -14.96 0.22
CA PRO A 118 -20.93 -15.69 1.34
C PRO A 118 -20.34 -15.29 2.70
N LEU A 119 -19.06 -14.89 2.77
CA LEU A 119 -18.42 -14.53 4.03
C LEU A 119 -18.82 -13.12 4.47
N ASP A 120 -18.93 -12.17 3.54
CA ASP A 120 -19.45 -10.84 3.84
C ASP A 120 -20.92 -10.91 4.30
N ALA A 121 -21.74 -11.77 3.68
CA ALA A 121 -23.13 -12.01 4.10
C ALA A 121 -23.20 -12.59 5.52
N ARG A 122 -22.34 -13.55 5.88
CA ARG A 122 -22.26 -14.09 7.25
C ARG A 122 -21.83 -13.05 8.28
N LEU A 123 -21.01 -12.08 7.88
CA LEU A 123 -20.61 -10.96 8.72
C LEU A 123 -21.68 -9.85 8.80
N GLY A 124 -22.74 -9.95 7.99
CA GLY A 124 -23.81 -8.95 7.89
C GLY A 124 -23.31 -7.64 7.28
N VAL A 125 -22.30 -7.69 6.41
CA VAL A 125 -21.68 -6.50 5.84
C VAL A 125 -21.96 -6.42 4.35
N HIS A 126 -22.39 -5.26 3.88
CA HIS A 126 -22.66 -5.02 2.46
C HIS A 126 -22.06 -3.69 2.01
N ALA A 127 -21.77 -3.59 0.71
CA ALA A 127 -21.28 -2.36 0.12
C ALA A 127 -22.44 -1.43 -0.27
N VAL A 128 -22.28 -0.16 0.05
CA VAL A 128 -23.17 0.92 -0.36
C VAL A 128 -22.38 2.07 -0.97
N VAL A 129 -23.05 2.90 -1.76
CA VAL A 129 -22.44 4.10 -2.35
C VAL A 129 -22.26 5.17 -1.26
N ILE A 130 -21.18 5.94 -1.35
CA ILE A 130 -20.98 7.10 -0.48
C ILE A 130 -22.12 8.10 -0.71
N PRO A 131 -22.87 8.48 0.33
CA PRO A 131 -24.01 9.39 0.18
C PRO A 131 -23.56 10.77 -0.26
N GLY A 132 -24.39 11.46 -1.06
CA GLY A 132 -24.12 12.83 -1.53
C GLY A 132 -23.26 12.93 -2.79
N GLY A 133 -23.07 11.84 -3.54
CA GLY A 133 -22.40 11.84 -4.85
C GLY A 133 -20.97 12.40 -4.79
N ALA A 134 -20.58 13.16 -5.81
CA ALA A 134 -19.24 13.76 -5.90
C ALA A 134 -18.90 14.68 -4.72
N ARG A 135 -19.89 15.42 -4.19
CA ARG A 135 -19.69 16.31 -3.05
C ARG A 135 -19.46 15.52 -1.75
N GLY A 136 -20.19 14.43 -1.55
CA GLY A 136 -19.99 13.52 -0.43
C GLY A 136 -18.66 12.77 -0.50
N TRP A 137 -18.26 12.39 -1.72
CA TRP A 137 -16.94 11.83 -1.99
C TRP A 137 -15.81 12.79 -1.60
N LEU A 138 -15.82 14.03 -2.12
CA LEU A 138 -14.80 15.04 -1.80
C LEU A 138 -14.70 15.34 -0.30
N ARG A 139 -15.84 15.45 0.39
CA ARG A 139 -15.84 15.70 1.85
C ARG A 139 -15.23 14.55 2.65
N ALA A 140 -15.33 13.32 2.16
CA ALA A 140 -14.78 12.14 2.81
C ALA A 140 -13.33 11.83 2.38
N LEU A 141 -12.71 12.70 1.57
CA LEU A 141 -11.37 12.50 1.02
C LEU A 141 -10.25 12.69 2.06
N LEU A 142 -10.41 13.63 3.00
CA LEU A 142 -9.38 14.00 3.97
C LEU A 142 -8.73 12.80 4.70
N PRO A 143 -9.49 11.86 5.30
CA PRO A 143 -8.88 10.69 5.94
C PRO A 143 -8.20 9.73 4.94
N GLN A 144 -8.62 9.75 3.67
CA GLN A 144 -8.05 8.89 2.62
C GLN A 144 -6.73 9.44 2.07
N LEU A 145 -6.52 10.77 2.16
CA LEU A 145 -5.24 11.39 1.81
C LEU A 145 -4.08 10.84 2.66
N ILE A 146 -4.35 10.43 3.91
CA ILE A 146 -3.35 9.76 4.75
C ILE A 146 -2.92 8.44 4.11
N GLY A 147 -3.88 7.62 3.67
CA GLY A 147 -3.60 6.37 2.96
C GLY A 147 -2.81 6.59 1.66
N VAL A 148 -3.18 7.61 0.89
CA VAL A 148 -2.46 7.99 -0.34
C VAL A 148 -1.03 8.47 -0.03
N ALA A 149 -0.85 9.28 1.01
CA ALA A 149 0.47 9.75 1.44
C ALA A 149 1.37 8.59 1.90
N LEU A 150 0.81 7.63 2.66
CA LEU A 150 1.51 6.42 3.07
C LEU A 150 1.92 5.57 1.85
N LEU A 151 1.03 5.40 0.87
CA LEU A 151 1.34 4.68 -0.36
C LEU A 151 2.45 5.38 -1.17
N ALA A 152 2.36 6.70 -1.31
CA ALA A 152 3.39 7.50 -2.00
C ALA A 152 4.75 7.41 -1.29
N GLY A 153 4.76 7.49 0.04
CA GLY A 153 5.96 7.30 0.86
C GLY A 153 6.53 5.88 0.77
N ALA A 154 5.67 4.87 0.66
CA ALA A 154 6.09 3.49 0.46
C ALA A 154 6.74 3.29 -0.91
N VAL A 155 6.11 3.78 -1.99
CA VAL A 155 6.68 3.75 -3.35
C VAL A 155 8.03 4.46 -3.38
N TRP A 156 8.13 5.62 -2.74
CA TRP A 156 9.39 6.35 -2.62
C TRP A 156 10.46 5.51 -1.89
N SER A 157 10.12 4.87 -0.78
CA SER A 157 11.04 4.02 -0.01
C SER A 157 11.46 2.75 -0.76
N ILE A 158 10.58 2.19 -1.60
CA ILE A 158 10.89 1.04 -2.44
C ILE A 158 11.88 1.44 -3.54
N LEU A 159 11.63 2.57 -4.21
CA LEU A 159 12.47 3.05 -5.31
C LEU A 159 13.82 3.59 -4.84
N THR A 160 13.87 4.23 -3.66
CA THR A 160 15.13 4.76 -3.13
C THR A 160 16.04 3.64 -2.61
N PRO A 161 17.33 3.62 -2.98
CA PRO A 161 18.26 2.55 -2.57
C PRO A 161 18.50 2.62 -1.06
N THR A 162 18.53 1.48 -0.36
CA THR A 162 18.88 1.45 1.08
C THR A 162 20.35 1.83 1.31
N ARG A 163 20.75 2.10 2.55
CA ARG A 163 22.16 2.36 2.89
C ARG A 163 23.10 1.26 2.41
N GLN A 164 22.74 -0.01 2.64
CA GLN A 164 23.56 -1.15 2.21
C GLN A 164 23.63 -1.25 0.68
N GLU A 165 22.51 -1.13 -0.02
CA GLU A 165 22.49 -1.16 -1.50
C GLU A 165 23.26 0.01 -2.11
N MET A 166 23.16 1.19 -1.50
CA MET A 166 23.89 2.37 -1.91
C MET A 166 25.41 2.14 -1.78
N LEU A 167 25.88 1.67 -0.63
CA LEU A 167 27.31 1.38 -0.41
C LEU A 167 27.78 0.27 -1.35
N GLN A 168 27.03 -0.83 -1.45
CA GLN A 168 27.34 -1.93 -2.36
C GLN A 168 27.40 -1.47 -3.82
N TYR A 169 26.49 -0.60 -4.25
CA TYR A 169 26.49 -0.04 -5.59
C TYR A 169 27.74 0.80 -5.82
N LEU A 170 28.03 1.77 -4.94
CA LEU A 170 29.15 2.70 -5.11
C LEU A 170 30.52 2.00 -5.01
N ASP A 171 30.66 1.02 -4.14
CA ASP A 171 31.92 0.30 -3.88
C ASP A 171 32.16 -0.86 -4.85
N ARG A 172 31.14 -1.71 -5.08
CA ARG A 172 31.34 -3.03 -5.71
C ARG A 172 30.92 -3.11 -7.17
N THR A 173 30.32 -2.07 -7.74
CA THR A 173 29.90 -2.07 -9.15
C THR A 173 30.79 -1.15 -9.97
N LEU A 174 31.12 -1.57 -11.19
CA LEU A 174 31.93 -0.76 -12.11
C LEU A 174 31.25 0.60 -12.40
N THR A 175 29.92 0.61 -12.54
CA THR A 175 29.14 1.83 -12.76
C THR A 175 29.12 2.75 -11.53
N GLY A 176 29.04 2.19 -10.33
CA GLY A 176 29.19 2.95 -9.08
C GLY A 176 30.61 3.50 -8.87
N TRP A 177 31.64 2.74 -9.25
CA TRP A 177 33.01 3.23 -9.24
C TRP A 177 33.19 4.42 -10.17
N HIS A 178 32.67 4.32 -11.41
CA HIS A 178 32.64 5.45 -12.35
C HIS A 178 31.87 6.67 -11.80
N CYS A 179 30.77 6.44 -11.08
CA CYS A 179 30.00 7.47 -10.38
C CYS A 179 30.85 8.20 -9.32
N CYS A 180 31.68 7.46 -8.59
CA CYS A 180 32.58 8.00 -7.57
C CYS A 180 33.78 8.76 -8.14
N HIS A 181 34.24 8.40 -9.33
CA HIS A 181 35.44 8.96 -9.96
C HIS A 181 35.13 9.96 -11.09
N GLY A 182 33.86 10.19 -11.43
CA GLY A 182 33.43 11.20 -12.40
C GLY A 182 33.72 10.86 -13.86
N THR A 183 33.78 9.58 -14.22
CA THR A 183 34.28 9.11 -15.52
C THR A 183 33.18 8.69 -16.52
N ARG A 184 31.89 8.75 -16.16
CA ARG A 184 30.75 8.40 -17.05
C ARG A 184 29.48 9.21 -16.75
N ASP A 185 28.54 9.22 -17.69
CA ASP A 185 27.21 9.83 -17.56
C ASP A 185 26.45 9.39 -16.30
N VAL A 186 25.81 10.36 -15.66
CA VAL A 186 25.18 10.20 -14.35
C VAL A 186 23.82 9.53 -14.50
N THR A 187 23.79 8.20 -14.38
CA THR A 187 22.54 7.42 -14.35
C THR A 187 21.64 7.86 -13.20
N TRP A 188 20.34 7.55 -13.27
CA TRP A 188 19.42 7.81 -12.16
C TRP A 188 19.91 7.16 -10.86
N GLN A 189 20.39 5.92 -10.92
CA GLN A 189 20.91 5.18 -9.76
C GLN A 189 22.20 5.81 -9.19
N CYS A 190 23.11 6.28 -10.04
CA CYS A 190 24.27 7.05 -9.60
C CYS A 190 23.87 8.35 -8.90
N ARG A 191 22.92 9.12 -9.47
CA ARG A 191 22.41 10.35 -8.84
C ARG A 191 21.79 10.08 -7.48
N THR A 192 20.86 9.13 -7.40
CA THR A 192 20.12 8.86 -6.16
C THR A 192 21.01 8.26 -5.08
N SER A 193 21.89 7.32 -5.40
CA SER A 193 22.85 6.74 -4.45
C SER A 193 23.85 7.78 -3.96
N MET A 194 24.46 8.58 -4.85
CA MET A 194 25.42 9.62 -4.46
C MET A 194 24.76 10.72 -3.62
N SER A 195 23.57 11.19 -4.01
CA SER A 195 22.82 12.19 -3.23
C SER A 195 22.41 11.67 -1.87
N ARG A 196 22.01 10.40 -1.74
CA ARG A 196 21.74 9.78 -0.44
C ARG A 196 23.01 9.69 0.39
N ALA A 197 24.13 9.22 -0.18
CA ALA A 197 25.39 9.08 0.52
C ALA A 197 25.87 10.40 1.13
N VAL A 198 25.85 11.48 0.33
CA VAL A 198 26.23 12.82 0.81
C VAL A 198 25.28 13.31 1.90
N ARG A 199 23.96 13.09 1.78
CA ARG A 199 23.00 13.44 2.84
C ARG A 199 23.25 12.67 4.13
N ASN A 200 23.47 11.36 4.05
CA ASN A 200 23.74 10.51 5.21
C ASN A 200 25.03 10.94 5.92
N ALA A 201 26.10 11.18 5.15
CA ALA A 201 27.35 11.66 5.69
C ALA A 201 27.21 13.06 6.35
N LYS A 202 26.44 13.98 5.75
CA LYS A 202 26.12 15.29 6.36
C LYS A 202 25.22 15.18 7.60
N ALA A 203 24.39 14.15 7.66
CA ALA A 203 23.57 13.83 8.83
C ALA A 203 24.36 13.12 9.97
N GLY A 204 25.67 12.89 9.78
CA GLY A 204 26.55 12.33 10.82
C GLY A 204 26.83 10.83 10.71
N ASP A 205 26.47 10.19 9.60
CA ASP A 205 26.83 8.78 9.37
C ASP A 205 28.34 8.63 9.11
N ALA A 206 29.08 8.28 10.16
CA ALA A 206 30.54 8.21 10.14
C ALA A 206 31.09 7.16 9.17
N GLU A 207 30.39 6.03 8.97
CA GLU A 207 30.81 4.98 8.04
C GLU A 207 30.69 5.49 6.60
N VAL A 208 29.55 6.09 6.24
CA VAL A 208 29.33 6.64 4.90
C VAL A 208 30.27 7.82 4.65
N ALA A 209 30.47 8.69 5.64
CA ALA A 209 31.39 9.81 5.53
C ALA A 209 32.85 9.34 5.35
N GLY A 210 33.27 8.30 6.07
CA GLY A 210 34.58 7.66 5.92
C GLY A 210 34.77 7.06 4.53
N PHE A 211 33.79 6.27 4.06
CA PHE A 211 33.78 5.71 2.71
C PHE A 211 33.90 6.78 1.64
N LEU A 212 33.07 7.84 1.72
CA LEU A 212 33.09 8.90 0.71
C LEU A 212 34.44 9.62 0.65
N ARG A 213 35.06 9.91 1.80
CA ARG A 213 36.38 10.56 1.86
C ARG A 213 37.51 9.66 1.36
N ALA A 214 37.45 8.36 1.66
CA ALA A 214 38.53 7.42 1.35
C ALA A 214 38.47 6.90 -0.09
N GLN A 215 37.28 6.67 -0.64
CA GLN A 215 37.10 5.87 -1.86
C GLN A 215 36.32 6.57 -2.96
N CYS A 216 35.73 7.75 -2.70
CA CYS A 216 34.82 8.40 -3.62
C CYS A 216 35.15 9.89 -3.82
N PRO A 217 36.09 10.24 -4.71
CA PRO A 217 36.54 11.63 -4.91
C PRO A 217 35.40 12.63 -5.17
N VAL A 218 34.42 12.28 -6.00
CA VAL A 218 33.25 13.12 -6.28
C VAL A 218 32.38 13.31 -5.03
N GLY A 219 32.24 12.26 -4.22
CA GLY A 219 31.51 12.30 -2.96
C GLY A 219 32.20 13.15 -1.91
N ALA A 220 33.52 12.99 -1.76
CA ALA A 220 34.38 13.80 -0.89
C ALA A 220 34.28 15.29 -1.24
N ALA A 221 34.37 15.64 -2.52
CA ALA A 221 34.24 17.02 -2.98
C ALA A 221 32.87 17.65 -2.64
N ARG A 222 31.78 16.86 -2.65
CA ARG A 222 30.42 17.32 -2.29
C ARG A 222 30.17 17.43 -0.79
N LEU A 223 30.92 16.68 0.01
CA LEU A 223 30.90 16.77 1.47
C LEU A 223 31.52 18.08 1.94
N GLY A 224 32.53 18.57 1.22
CA GLY A 224 33.36 19.69 1.68
C GLY A 224 34.42 19.22 2.68
N PRO A 225 35.29 20.14 3.14
CA PRO A 225 36.26 19.85 4.20
C PRO A 225 35.57 19.34 5.48
#